data_AF-A0A522DUU5-F1
#
_entry.id   AF-A0A522DUU5-F1
#
_cell.length_a   1.000
_cell.length_b   1.000
_cell.length_c   1.000
_cell.angle_alpha   90.00
_cell.angle_beta   90.00
_cell.angle_gamma   90.00
#
_symmetry.space_group_name_H-M   'P 1'
#
loop_
_entity.id
_entity.type
_entity.pdbx_description
1 polymer ?
#
loop_
_entity_poly.entity_id
_entity_poly.type
_entity_poly.pdbx_seq_one_letter_code
_entity_poly.pdbx_strand_id
1 'polypeptide(L)' 'MKTTELMPALLLIALSICVSACSPVAPWQRGTLAKASMALEPQPMQRSFREHSYGSREAASGSSSASGGGCGCY' A
#
# COMPACT_ATOMS: atom_id res chain seq x y z
N MET A 1 -16.72 -28.84 31.34
CA MET A 1 -15.97 -27.71 31.97
C MET A 1 -14.53 -27.57 31.49
N LYS A 2 -13.87 -28.62 30.95
CA LYS A 2 -12.49 -28.50 30.40
C LYS A 2 -12.42 -27.84 29.02
N THR A 3 -13.55 -27.71 28.31
CA THR A 3 -13.63 -27.15 26.96
C THR A 3 -13.62 -25.63 26.91
N THR A 4 -14.03 -24.94 27.99
CA THR A 4 -14.05 -23.46 28.06
C THR A 4 -12.66 -22.86 28.24
N GLU A 5 -11.76 -23.55 28.97
CA GLU A 5 -10.37 -23.12 29.21
C GLU A 5 -9.47 -23.26 27.96
N LEU A 6 -9.87 -24.08 26.98
CA LEU A 6 -9.13 -24.29 25.72
C LEU A 6 -9.43 -23.22 24.67
N MET A 7 -10.55 -22.51 24.80
CA MET A 7 -10.97 -21.45 23.89
C MET A 7 -10.01 -20.23 23.85
N PRO A 8 -9.51 -19.69 24.98
CA PRO A 8 -8.55 -18.58 24.94
C PRO A 8 -7.19 -19.01 24.39
N ALA A 9 -6.75 -20.24 24.66
CA ALA A 9 -5.49 -20.77 24.11
C ALA A 9 -5.55 -20.92 22.58
N LEU A 10 -6.67 -21.40 22.05
CA LEU A 10 -6.88 -21.50 20.60
C LEU A 10 -6.88 -20.12 19.92
N LEU A 11 -7.49 -19.11 20.55
CA LEU A 11 -7.51 -17.73 20.06
C LEU A 11 -6.10 -17.13 20.00
N LEU A 12 -5.28 -17.33 21.05
CA LEU A 12 -3.89 -16.86 21.11
C LEU A 12 -3.02 -17.50 20.03
N ILE A 13 -3.20 -18.79 19.77
CA ILE A 13 -2.48 -19.51 18.71
C ILE A 13 -2.89 -18.98 17.33
N ALA A 14 -4.18 -18.74 17.10
CA ALA A 14 -4.67 -18.16 15.85
C ALA A 14 -4.09 -16.75 15.60
N LEU A 15 -4.01 -15.93 16.64
CA LEU A 15 -3.44 -14.58 16.55
C LEU A 15 -1.95 -14.60 16.22
N SER A 16 -1.20 -15.52 16.82
CA SER A 16 0.24 -15.75 16.54
C SER A 16 0.51 -16.07 15.07
N ILE A 17 -0.30 -16.95 14.48
CA ILE A 17 -0.18 -17.35 13.07
C ILE A 17 -0.39 -16.15 12.15
N CYS A 18 -1.39 -15.31 12.42
CA CYS A 18 -1.67 -14.12 11.61
C CYS A 18 -0.51 -13.10 11.58
N VAL A 19 0.23 -12.95 12.68
CA VAL A 19 1.37 -12.02 12.75
C VAL A 19 2.59 -12.55 11.99
N SER A 20 2.78 -13.88 11.96
CA SER A 20 3.90 -14.51 11.25
C SER A 20 3.79 -14.51 9.71
N ALA A 21 2.63 -14.16 9.16
CA ALA A 21 2.40 -14.15 7.71
C ALA A 21 3.10 -13.00 6.97
N CYS A 22 3.68 -12.03 7.67
CA CYS A 22 4.40 -10.92 7.05
C CYS A 22 5.85 -11.33 6.70
N SER A 23 6.10 -11.69 5.43
CA SER A 23 7.45 -12.05 4.97
C SER A 23 8.28 -10.82 4.62
N PRO A 24 9.54 -10.69 5.11
CA PRO A 24 10.42 -9.63 4.66
C PRO A 24 10.77 -9.85 3.17
N VAL A 25 10.54 -8.82 2.36
CA VAL A 25 10.90 -8.82 0.93
C VAL A 25 12.18 -8.03 0.76
N ALA A 26 13.19 -8.64 0.14
CA ALA A 26 14.46 -7.96 -0.08
C ALA A 26 14.30 -6.79 -1.08
N PRO A 27 15.06 -5.69 -0.94
CA PRO A 27 14.89 -4.49 -1.76
C PRO A 27 14.89 -4.74 -3.28
N TRP A 28 15.73 -5.66 -3.77
CA TRP A 28 15.85 -6.02 -5.19
C TRP A 28 14.74 -6.94 -5.71
N GLN A 29 14.05 -7.68 -4.84
CA GLN A 29 12.90 -8.51 -5.23
C GLN A 29 11.65 -7.67 -5.50
N ARG A 30 11.61 -6.43 -5.00
CA ARG A 30 10.47 -5.54 -5.20
C ARG A 30 10.23 -5.23 -6.68
N GLY A 31 11.29 -5.16 -7.50
CA GLY A 31 11.17 -4.89 -8.94
C GLY A 31 10.41 -5.99 -9.71
N THR A 32 10.48 -7.24 -9.26
CA THR A 32 9.74 -8.36 -9.89
C THR A 32 8.40 -8.64 -9.24
N LEU A 33 8.25 -8.34 -7.95
CA LEU A 33 7.00 -8.55 -7.21
C LEU A 33 5.98 -7.40 -7.38
N ALA A 34 6.44 -6.19 -7.67
CA ALA A 34 5.59 -5.02 -7.92
C ALA A 34 4.88 -5.16 -9.28
N LYS A 35 3.57 -5.37 -9.25
CA LYS A 35 2.74 -5.38 -10.45
C LYS A 35 2.39 -3.95 -10.86
N ALA A 36 2.18 -3.70 -12.16
CA ALA A 36 1.73 -2.40 -12.66
C ALA A 36 0.41 -1.92 -12.01
N SER A 37 -0.47 -2.84 -11.61
CA SER A 37 -1.72 -2.54 -10.89
C SER A 37 -1.52 -2.05 -9.46
N MET A 38 -0.31 -2.18 -8.91
CA MET A 38 0.05 -1.71 -7.56
C MET A 38 0.67 -0.31 -7.59
N ALA A 39 0.76 0.31 -8.77
CA ALA A 39 1.24 1.68 -8.90
C ALA A 39 0.31 2.65 -8.15
N LEU A 40 0.91 3.57 -7.38
CA LEU A 40 0.17 4.65 -6.70
C LEU A 40 -0.62 5.51 -7.70
N GLU A 41 -0.03 5.69 -8.88
CA GLU A 41 -0.66 6.38 -10.00
C GLU A 41 -0.59 5.48 -11.24
N PRO A 42 -1.67 4.73 -11.53
CA PRO A 42 -1.73 3.87 -12.70
C PRO A 42 -1.75 4.63 -14.04
N GLN A 43 -2.18 5.90 -14.03
CA GLN A 43 -2.40 6.70 -15.24
C GLN A 43 -1.74 8.08 -15.13
N PRO A 44 -0.39 8.15 -15.12
CA PRO A 44 0.35 9.38 -14.86
C PRO A 44 0.04 10.48 -15.88
N MET A 45 -0.15 10.14 -17.16
CA MET A 45 -0.50 11.11 -18.20
C MET A 45 -1.85 11.79 -17.92
N GLN A 46 -2.85 11.01 -17.53
CA GLN A 46 -4.19 11.52 -17.24
C GLN A 46 -4.21 12.36 -15.97
N ARG A 47 -3.43 11.96 -14.95
CA ARG A 47 -3.20 12.77 -13.76
C ARG A 47 -2.58 14.13 -14.12
N SER A 48 -1.48 14.15 -14.88
CA SER A 48 -0.83 15.40 -15.26
C SER A 48 -1.74 16.34 -16.05
N PHE A 49 -2.56 15.79 -16.96
CA PHE A 49 -3.54 16.58 -17.69
C PHE A 49 -4.61 17.20 -16.77
N ARG A 50 -5.11 16.42 -15.81
CA ARG A 50 -6.07 16.91 -14.80
C ARG A 50 -5.43 17.94 -13.89
N GLU A 51 -4.23 17.71 -13.39
CA GLU A 51 -3.48 18.66 -12.56
C GLU A 51 -3.27 19.98 -13.28
N HIS A 52 -2.92 19.96 -14.57
CA HIS A 52 -2.81 21.18 -15.38
C HIS A 52 -4.14 21.94 -15.49
N SER A 53 -5.23 21.21 -15.73
CA SER A 53 -6.58 21.79 -15.81
C SER A 53 -7.03 22.38 -14.48
N TYR A 54 -6.84 21.66 -13.37
CA TYR A 54 -7.23 22.12 -12.03
C TYR A 54 -6.34 23.27 -11.56
N GLY A 55 -5.02 23.18 -11.73
CA GLY A 55 -4.09 24.24 -11.37
C GLY A 55 -4.37 25.55 -12.09
N SER A 56 -4.79 25.48 -13.36
CA SER A 56 -5.19 26.65 -14.13
C SER A 56 -6.50 27.28 -13.62
N ARG A 57 -7.45 26.46 -13.15
CA ARG A 57 -8.75 26.93 -12.64
C ARG A 57 -8.67 27.49 -11.24
N GLU A 58 -7.81 26.93 -10.41
CA GLU A 58 -7.70 27.28 -8.99
C GLU A 58 -6.65 28.37 -8.74
N ALA A 59 -5.89 28.79 -9.76
CA ALA A 59 -4.70 29.65 -9.64
C ALA A 59 -3.72 29.16 -8.54
N ALA A 60 -3.78 27.87 -8.23
CA ALA A 60 -3.09 27.25 -7.12
C ALA A 60 -1.72 26.76 -7.60
N SER A 61 -0.68 27.52 -7.29
CA SER A 61 0.70 27.09 -7.48
C SER A 61 1.05 26.03 -6.42
N GLY A 62 0.91 24.75 -6.78
CA GLY A 62 1.37 23.62 -5.94
C GLY A 62 0.31 22.67 -5.40
N SER A 63 -0.87 22.55 -6.03
CA SER A 63 -1.93 21.62 -5.59
C SER A 63 -1.59 20.14 -5.72
N SER A 64 -0.52 19.78 -6.45
CA SER A 64 -0.04 18.40 -6.57
C SER A 64 0.71 17.98 -5.30
N SER A 65 -0.01 17.68 -4.22
CA SER A 65 0.56 17.13 -2.99
C SER A 65 0.92 15.64 -3.19
N ALA A 66 2.18 15.33 -2.89
CA ALA A 66 2.75 13.99 -2.70
C ALA A 66 2.51 12.97 -3.86
N SER A 67 3.26 13.10 -4.96
CA SER A 67 3.59 11.92 -5.76
C SER A 67 4.75 11.17 -5.10
N GLY A 68 4.50 9.96 -4.61
CA GLY A 68 5.57 8.99 -4.34
C GLY A 68 5.82 8.66 -2.87
N GLY A 69 4.90 7.90 -2.26
CA GLY A 69 5.16 7.08 -1.08
C GLY A 69 4.95 5.58 -1.35
N GLY A 70 4.91 5.17 -2.62
CA GLY A 70 4.89 3.76 -2.98
C GLY A 70 6.22 3.10 -2.63
N CYS A 71 6.27 1.77 -2.58
CA CYS A 71 7.46 0.97 -2.25
C CYS A 71 8.68 1.14 -3.18
N GLY A 72 8.78 2.23 -3.94
CA GLY A 72 10.00 2.71 -4.58
C GLY A 72 10.44 1.89 -5.79
N CYS A 73 9.48 1.45 -6.62
CA CYS A 73 9.76 0.76 -7.87
C CYS A 73 9.43 1.67 -9.06
N TYR A 74 10.25 2.70 -9.24
CA TYR A 74 10.55 3.31 -10.54
C TYR A 74 12.06 3.53 -10.62
#